data_AF-A0A7V4SPG0-F1
#
_entry.id   AF-A0A7V4SPG0-F1
#
_cell.length_a   1.000
_cell.length_b   1.000
_cell.length_c   1.000
_cell.angle_alpha   90.00
_cell.angle_beta   90.00
_cell.angle_gamma   90.00
#
_symmetry.space_group_name_H-M   'P 1'
#
loop_
_entity.id
_entity.type
_entity.pdbx_description
1 polymer ?
#
loop_
_entity_poly.entity_id
_entity_poly.type
_entity_poly.pdbx_seq_one_letter_code
_entity_poly.pdbx_strand_id
1 'polypeptide(L)'
;EDDLPDADPGLLYPMLRRMEQQGLVRSTWDTGGAGPARRLYQVTPEGVEYLHAWAVDIRKTRGRLDRFLEEYQAQFSNTGDEKDVR
;
A
#
# COMPACT_ATOMS: atom_id res chain seq x y z
N GLU A 1 5.24 11.58 13.76
CA GLU A 1 3.81 11.39 13.47
C GLU A 1 3.69 10.15 12.62
N ASP A 2 3.19 9.06 13.22
CA ASP A 2 3.01 7.76 12.57
C ASP A 2 1.51 7.47 12.61
N ASP A 3 0.76 8.19 11.77
CA ASP A 3 -0.71 8.04 11.63
C ASP A 3 -1.00 6.95 10.60
N LEU A 4 -0.42 5.76 10.83
CA LEU A 4 -0.92 4.56 10.18
C LEU A 4 -2.23 4.23 10.89
N PRO A 5 -3.39 4.31 10.21
CA PRO A 5 -4.66 3.99 10.85
C PRO A 5 -4.54 2.59 11.45
N ASP A 6 -4.86 2.46 12.73
CA ASP A 6 -4.90 1.18 13.45
C ASP A 6 -5.61 0.19 12.52
N ALA A 7 -4.86 -0.78 12.00
CA ALA A 7 -5.36 -1.67 10.97
C ALA A 7 -6.57 -2.39 11.57
N ASP A 8 -7.78 -2.12 11.04
CA ASP A 8 -9.01 -2.70 11.55
C ASP A 8 -8.80 -4.22 11.74
N PRO A 9 -8.81 -4.72 12.99
CA PRO A 9 -8.56 -6.13 13.25
C PRO A 9 -9.55 -7.03 12.49
N GLY A 10 -10.74 -6.52 12.17
CA GLY A 10 -11.74 -7.19 11.34
C GLY A 10 -11.30 -7.42 9.89
N LEU A 11 -10.38 -6.63 9.37
CA LEU A 11 -9.83 -6.73 8.01
C LEU A 11 -8.46 -7.41 7.98
N LEU A 12 -7.65 -7.24 9.03
CA LEU A 12 -6.28 -7.76 9.07
C LEU A 12 -6.23 -9.30 8.99
N TYR A 13 -7.00 -10.01 9.81
CA TYR A 13 -6.95 -11.48 9.84
C TYR A 13 -7.48 -12.13 8.55
N PRO A 14 -8.60 -11.69 7.96
CA PRO A 14 -9.01 -12.17 6.64
C PRO A 14 -7.96 -11.91 5.56
N MET A 15 -7.30 -10.75 5.59
CA MET A 15 -6.26 -10.41 4.62
C MET A 15 -5.03 -11.31 4.78
N LEU A 16 -4.53 -11.50 6.00
CA LEU A 16 -3.41 -12.40 6.28
C LEU A 16 -3.73 -13.85 5.89
N ARG A 17 -4.96 -14.32 6.12
CA ARG A 17 -5.41 -15.65 5.70
C ARG A 17 -5.44 -15.78 4.17
N ARG A 18 -5.91 -14.74 3.46
CA ARG A 18 -5.89 -14.72 1.99
C ARG A 18 -4.46 -14.72 1.45
N MET A 19 -3.58 -13.91 2.03
CA MET A 19 -2.16 -13.88 1.65
C MET A 19 -1.48 -15.22 1.90
N GLU A 20 -1.84 -15.93 2.97
CA GLU A 20 -1.37 -17.28 3.25
C GLU A 20 -1.87 -18.29 2.21
N GLN A 21 -3.16 -18.23 1.83
CA GLN A 21 -3.73 -19.06 0.76
C GLN A 21 -3.08 -18.80 -0.60
N GLN A 22 -2.61 -17.58 -0.84
CA GLN A 22 -1.88 -17.20 -2.04
C GLN A 22 -0.38 -17.54 -1.98
N GLY A 23 0.11 -18.07 -0.85
CA GLY A 23 1.53 -18.41 -0.66
C GLY A 23 2.45 -17.21 -0.45
N LEU A 24 1.91 -16.01 -0.23
CA LEU A 24 2.68 -14.77 -0.04
C LEU A 24 3.20 -14.63 1.40
N VAL A 25 2.53 -15.25 2.35
CA VAL A 25 2.97 -15.37 3.73
C VAL A 25 2.80 -16.81 4.19
N ARG A 26 3.56 -17.20 5.20
CA ARG A 26 3.39 -18.45 5.94
C ARG A 26 3.11 -18.13 7.40
N SER A 27 2.41 -19.01 8.10
CA SER A 27 2.22 -18.86 9.53
C SER A 27 2.67 -20.06 10.34
N THR A 28 3.05 -19.80 11.59
CA THR A 28 3.43 -20.81 12.58
C THR A 28 2.78 -20.48 13.92
N TRP A 29 2.39 -21.52 14.67
CA TRP A 29 1.98 -21.34 16.06
C TRP A 29 3.20 -21.18 16.95
N ASP A 30 3.24 -20.08 17.69
CA ASP A 30 4.18 -19.86 18.78
C ASP A 30 3.51 -20.25 20.10
N THR A 31 3.99 -21.35 20.66
CA THR A 31 3.51 -21.96 21.91
C THR A 31 4.55 -21.88 23.03
N GLY A 32 5.66 -21.14 22.84
CA GLY A 32 6.79 -21.14 23.77
C GLY A 32 6.63 -20.25 25.01
N GLY A 33 5.59 -19.42 25.07
CA GLY A 33 5.38 -18.44 26.14
C GLY A 33 4.38 -18.87 27.22
N ALA A 34 4.38 -18.16 28.34
CA ALA A 34 3.43 -18.35 29.46
C ALA A 34 2.00 -17.85 29.17
N GLY A 35 1.56 -17.84 27.90
CA GLY A 35 0.28 -17.29 27.47
C GLY A 35 -0.35 -18.07 26.31
N PRO A 36 -1.52 -17.62 25.81
CA PRO A 36 -2.21 -18.27 24.70
C PRO A 36 -1.31 -18.36 23.46
N ALA A 37 -1.42 -19.46 22.72
CA ALA A 37 -0.69 -19.67 21.48
C ALA A 37 -0.94 -18.51 20.50
N ARG A 38 0.12 -17.94 19.96
CA ARG A 38 0.04 -16.84 18.99
C ARG A 38 0.33 -17.37 17.60
N ARG A 39 -0.31 -16.80 16.58
CA ARG A 39 0.01 -17.12 15.20
C ARG A 39 0.99 -16.08 14.66
N LEU A 40 2.22 -16.51 14.39
CA LEU A 40 3.25 -15.66 13.79
C LEU A 40 3.16 -15.78 12.28
N TYR A 41 3.17 -14.65 11.57
CA TYR A 41 3.18 -14.60 10.12
C TYR A 41 4.55 -14.13 9.63
N GLN A 42 5.05 -14.77 8.57
CA GLN A 42 6.31 -14.42 7.92
C GLN A 42 6.09 -14.33 6.41
N VAL A 43 6.63 -13.30 5.77
CA VAL A 43 6.61 -13.17 4.31
C VAL A 43 7.46 -14.28 3.69
N THR A 44 6.96 -14.90 2.62
CA THR A 44 7.69 -15.92 1.86
C THR A 44 8.58 -15.28 0.79
N PRO A 45 9.54 -16.01 0.20
CA PRO A 45 10.29 -15.51 -0.96
C PRO A 45 9.36 -15.05 -2.11
N GLU A 46 8.30 -15.80 -2.38
CA GLU A 46 7.28 -15.45 -3.38
C GLU A 46 6.53 -14.16 -3.00
N GLY A 47 6.26 -13.96 -1.71
CA GLY A 47 5.70 -12.71 -1.19
C GLY A 47 6.62 -11.51 -1.38
N VAL A 48 7.94 -11.69 -1.23
CA VAL A 48 8.92 -10.63 -1.50
C VAL A 48 8.97 -10.28 -2.99
N GLU A 49 8.99 -11.26 -3.88
CA GLU A 49 8.91 -11.02 -5.32
C GLU A 49 7.63 -10.28 -5.72
N TYR A 50 6.49 -10.65 -5.10
CA TYR A 50 5.24 -9.95 -5.29
C TYR A 50 5.32 -8.49 -4.86
N LEU A 51 5.97 -8.18 -3.73
CA LEU A 51 6.22 -6.81 -3.28
C LEU A 51 7.11 -6.03 -4.26
N HIS A 52 8.13 -6.67 -4.83
CA HIS A 52 8.97 -6.04 -5.85
C HIS A 52 8.18 -5.68 -7.11
N ALA A 53 7.33 -6.58 -7.59
CA ALA A 53 6.43 -6.30 -8.72
C ALA A 53 5.49 -5.14 -8.41
N TRP A 54 4.90 -5.13 -7.21
CA TRP A 54 3.99 -4.06 -6.78
C TRP A 54 4.69 -2.70 -6.70
N ALA A 55 5.93 -2.66 -6.21
CA ALA A 55 6.74 -1.44 -6.17
C ALA A 55 7.02 -0.88 -7.58
N VAL A 56 7.24 -1.75 -8.58
CA VAL A 56 7.38 -1.34 -9.98
C VAL A 56 6.09 -0.70 -10.49
N ASP A 57 4.95 -1.29 -10.20
CA ASP A 57 3.65 -0.80 -10.69
C ASP A 57 3.21 0.50 -10.01
N ILE A 58 3.54 0.71 -8.73
CA ILE A 58 3.37 2.00 -8.06
C ILE A 58 4.18 3.08 -8.77
N ARG A 59 5.46 2.82 -9.06
CA ARG A 59 6.31 3.82 -9.74
C ARG A 59 5.74 4.21 -11.11
N LYS A 60 5.24 3.23 -11.87
CA LYS A 60 4.56 3.50 -13.15
C LYS A 60 3.31 4.33 -12.97
N THR A 61 2.47 3.98 -11.99
CA THR A 61 1.24 4.70 -11.69
C THR A 61 1.54 6.14 -11.28
N ARG A 62 2.51 6.35 -10.39
CA ARG A 62 3.00 7.68 -10.01
C ARG A 62 3.40 8.49 -11.25
N GLY A 63 4.23 7.95 -12.13
CA GLY A 63 4.64 8.67 -13.34
C GLY A 63 3.49 9.03 -14.29
N ARG A 64 2.40 8.23 -14.32
CA ARG A 64 1.18 8.58 -15.07
C ARG A 64 0.41 9.71 -14.42
N LEU A 65 0.31 9.70 -13.09
CA LEU A 65 -0.34 10.76 -12.32
C LEU A 65 0.44 12.06 -12.42
N ASP A 66 1.78 12.01 -12.33
CA ASP A 66 2.66 13.17 -12.47
C ASP A 66 2.45 13.82 -13.85
N ARG A 67 2.49 13.04 -14.93
CA ARG A 67 2.22 13.53 -16.28
C ARG A 67 0.85 14.18 -16.42
N PHE A 68 -0.19 13.54 -15.87
CA PHE A 68 -1.54 14.09 -15.90
C PHE A 68 -1.61 15.45 -15.18
N LEU A 69 -0.95 15.58 -14.02
CA LEU A 69 -0.92 16.83 -13.26
C LEU A 69 -0.12 17.92 -14.00
N GLU A 70 0.99 17.57 -14.67
CA GLU A 70 1.76 18.49 -15.51
C GLU A 70 0.93 19.03 -16.67
N GLU A 71 0.23 18.15 -17.40
CA GLU A 71 -0.66 18.52 -18.51
C GLU A 71 -1.82 19.40 -18.04
N TYR A 72 -2.45 19.02 -16.92
CA TYR A 72 -3.52 19.79 -16.30
C TYR A 72 -3.02 21.20 -15.93
N GLN A 73 -1.86 21.30 -15.27
CA GLN A 73 -1.29 22.57 -14.89
C GLN A 73 -0.96 23.42 -16.14
N ALA A 74 -0.34 22.86 -17.17
CA ALA A 74 -0.06 23.59 -18.41
C ALA A 74 -1.32 24.13 -19.10
N GLN A 75 -2.41 23.36 -19.08
CA GLN A 75 -3.68 23.74 -19.71
C GLN A 75 -4.45 24.80 -18.92
N PHE A 76 -4.42 24.74 -17.59
CA PHE A 76 -5.26 25.57 -16.72
C PHE A 76 -4.50 26.65 -15.93
N SER A 77 -3.17 26.72 -16.01
CA SER A 77 -2.38 27.81 -15.41
C SER A 77 -2.44 29.13 -16.18
N ASN A 78 -3.09 29.15 -17.36
CA ASN A 78 -3.27 30.36 -18.16
C ASN A 78 -4.65 31.03 -17.94
N THR A 79 -5.39 30.65 -16.89
CA THR A 79 -6.73 31.19 -16.57
C THR A 79 -6.73 32.04 -15.28
N GLY A 80 -5.55 32.38 -14.74
CA GLY A 80 -5.41 33.15 -13.50
C GLY A 80 -5.08 34.63 -13.62
N ASP A 81 -4.68 35.15 -14.80
CA ASP A 81 -4.11 36.51 -14.92
C ASP A 81 -4.99 37.55 -15.65
N GLU A 82 -6.22 37.22 -16.05
CA GLU A 82 -7.16 38.20 -16.62
C GLU A 82 -8.53 38.10 -15.95
N LYS A 83 -8.71 38.69 -14.75
CA LYS A 83 -9.87 39.44 -14.18
C LYS A 83 -9.46 39.85 -12.74
N ASP A 84 -9.44 41.09 -12.25
CA ASP A 84 -9.96 42.38 -12.66
C ASP A 84 -9.06 43.47 -12.05
N VAL A 85 -8.38 44.24 -12.90
CA VAL A 85 -8.16 45.68 -12.65
C VAL A 85 -9.22 46.38 -13.47
N ARG A 86 -10.34 46.74 -12.83
CA ARG A 86 -11.07 48.01 -12.96
C ARG A 86 -12.34 48.02 -12.12
#